data_AF-A0A965WVP0-F1
#
_entry.id   AF-A0A965WVP0-F1
#
_cell.length_a   1.000
_cell.length_b   1.000
_cell.length_c   1.000
_cell.angle_alpha   90.00
_cell.angle_beta   90.00
_cell.angle_gamma   90.00
#
_symmetry.space_group_name_H-M   'P 1'
#
loop_
_entity.id
_entity.type
_entity.pdbx_description
1 polymer ?
#
loop_
_entity_poly.entity_id
_entity_poly.type
_entity_poly.pdbx_seq_one_letter_code
_entity_poly.pdbx_strand_id
1 'polypeptide(L)'
;MQNTSFSDIFIDKSVIYSNTFNEYMNLLCSCLQFKNLPSNDIPPEFLFKILFEEGKIGYYKNMFFRVSYASGSRDIYGRMANVRLTADNGTHFLEKRENVAILRANPQAHPMISIISSMAAEFTLSKVAMIQNIVASQNPQIIEVDSKDEKYTIETALLQKSEGKPAILVRKGLAGTLAVSHTASDFTADKYQELCKELRDEFLTKIGILTANTNKRERVQTAEVNATIGEAIDSIYMIIDTFNDDAIRFNVDVRLELNASIERLYTLGDEEIEKNEG
;
A
#
# COMPACT_ATOMS: atom_id res chain seq x y z
N MET A 1 -6.87 33.07 -0.28
CA MET A 1 -7.57 31.78 -0.08
C MET A 1 -8.65 31.69 -1.14
N GLN A 2 -8.45 30.85 -2.16
CA GLN A 2 -9.50 30.58 -3.16
C GLN A 2 -10.58 29.72 -2.50
N ASN A 3 -11.83 30.16 -2.59
CA ASN A 3 -13.00 29.36 -2.20
C ASN A 3 -13.05 28.14 -3.12
N THR A 4 -12.58 27.00 -2.64
CA THR A 4 -12.82 25.71 -3.28
C THR A 4 -14.30 25.42 -3.13
N SER A 5 -15.04 25.42 -4.25
CA SER A 5 -16.43 25.00 -4.26
C SER A 5 -16.48 23.50 -4.00
N PHE A 6 -17.51 23.01 -3.31
CA PHE A 6 -17.70 21.56 -3.08
C PHE A 6 -17.82 20.77 -4.40
N SER A 7 -18.14 21.45 -5.50
CA SER A 7 -18.13 20.92 -6.87
C SER A 7 -16.74 20.55 -7.40
N ASP A 8 -15.66 21.01 -6.75
CA ASP A 8 -14.28 20.83 -7.21
C ASP A 8 -13.58 19.65 -6.51
N ILE A 9 -14.31 18.88 -5.68
CA ILE A 9 -13.81 17.65 -5.05
C ILE A 9 -13.80 16.53 -6.10
N PHE A 10 -12.85 16.61 -7.05
CA PHE A 10 -12.56 15.53 -7.96
C PHE A 10 -11.79 14.44 -7.21
N ILE A 11 -12.27 13.20 -7.28
CA ILE A 11 -11.56 12.06 -6.70
C ILE A 11 -10.38 11.75 -7.62
N ASP A 12 -9.22 12.34 -7.30
CA ASP A 12 -7.99 12.02 -8.02
C ASP A 12 -7.42 10.68 -7.52
N LYS A 13 -7.65 9.64 -8.33
CA LYS A 13 -7.13 8.29 -8.07
C LYS A 13 -5.60 8.29 -7.95
N SER A 14 -4.92 9.15 -8.70
CA SER A 14 -3.45 9.19 -8.69
C SER A 14 -2.91 9.70 -7.36
N VAL A 15 -3.61 10.66 -6.73
CA VAL A 15 -3.26 11.19 -5.41
C VAL A 15 -3.47 10.14 -4.32
N ILE A 16 -4.62 9.44 -4.33
CA ILE A 16 -4.89 8.37 -3.37
C ILE A 16 -3.83 7.27 -3.51
N TYR A 17 -3.58 6.80 -4.73
CA TYR A 17 -2.57 5.79 -5.01
C TYR A 17 -1.19 6.20 -4.52
N SER A 18 -0.74 7.42 -4.87
CA SER A 18 0.60 7.90 -4.51
C SER A 18 0.77 8.01 -3.00
N ASN A 19 -0.25 8.50 -2.29
CA ASN A 19 -0.22 8.60 -0.84
C ASN A 19 -0.18 7.23 -0.17
N THR A 20 -1.04 6.29 -0.60
CA THR A 20 -1.06 4.93 -0.06
C THR A 20 0.24 4.18 -0.35
N PHE A 21 0.74 4.28 -1.57
CA PHE A 21 2.02 3.69 -1.96
C PHE A 21 3.18 4.20 -1.09
N ASN A 22 3.26 5.53 -0.89
CA ASN A 22 4.29 6.14 -0.07
C ASN A 22 4.16 5.74 1.41
N GLU A 23 2.94 5.69 1.95
CA GLU A 23 2.68 5.23 3.32
C GLU A 23 3.20 3.79 3.50
N TYR A 24 2.84 2.90 2.58
CA TYR A 24 3.24 1.49 2.61
C TYR A 24 4.75 1.29 2.50
N MET A 25 5.40 2.02 1.59
CA MET A 25 6.86 2.00 1.46
C MET A 25 7.55 2.50 2.72
N ASN A 26 7.08 3.61 3.29
CA ASN A 26 7.64 4.18 4.52
C ASN A 26 7.52 3.21 5.71
N LEU A 27 6.39 2.52 5.83
CA LEU A 27 6.18 1.51 6.87
C LEU A 27 7.17 0.36 6.72
N LEU A 28 7.34 -0.19 5.53
CA LEU A 28 8.31 -1.25 5.26
C LEU A 28 9.75 -0.81 5.63
N CYS A 29 10.16 0.38 5.20
CA CYS A 29 11.49 0.92 5.54
C CYS A 29 11.66 1.13 7.06
N SER A 30 10.59 1.48 7.78
CA SER A 30 10.65 1.70 9.23
C SER A 30 10.86 0.41 10.05
N CYS A 31 10.54 -0.74 9.47
CA CYS A 31 10.64 -2.03 10.16
C CYS A 31 12.05 -2.58 10.22
N LEU A 32 12.90 -2.13 9.32
CA LEU A 32 14.23 -2.69 9.11
C LEU A 32 15.29 -1.62 9.37
N GLN A 33 16.48 -2.07 9.75
CA GLN A 33 17.64 -1.22 9.90
C GLN A 33 18.89 -1.91 9.35
N PHE A 34 19.75 -1.12 8.71
CA PHE A 34 21.08 -1.59 8.31
C PHE A 34 22.07 -1.40 9.46
N LYS A 35 22.86 -2.43 9.74
CA LYS A 35 24.03 -2.39 10.63
C LYS A 35 25.32 -2.53 9.84
N ASN A 36 26.40 -2.04 10.44
CA ASN A 36 27.77 -2.13 9.90
C ASN A 36 27.90 -1.55 8.48
N LEU A 37 27.21 -0.43 8.21
CA LEU A 37 27.41 0.31 6.97
C LEU A 37 28.86 0.81 6.92
N PRO A 38 29.51 0.77 5.74
CA PRO A 38 30.93 1.12 5.61
C PRO A 38 31.21 2.62 5.78
N SER A 39 30.18 3.47 5.66
CA SER A 39 30.26 4.90 5.94
C SER A 39 28.92 5.41 6.46
N ASN A 40 28.97 6.38 7.38
CA ASN A 40 27.80 7.09 7.90
C ASN A 40 27.15 7.99 6.83
N ASP A 41 27.86 8.31 5.74
CA ASP A 41 27.34 9.13 4.65
C ASP A 41 26.43 8.36 3.70
N ILE A 42 26.25 7.05 3.89
CA ILE A 42 25.37 6.22 3.06
C ILE A 42 23.95 6.29 3.66
N PRO A 43 23.00 6.95 3.00
CA PRO A 43 21.65 7.07 3.53
C PRO A 43 20.92 5.72 3.46
N PRO A 44 20.41 5.17 4.57
CA PRO A 44 19.69 3.88 4.58
C PRO A 44 18.46 3.87 3.67
N GLU A 45 17.76 5.01 3.57
CA GLU A 45 16.58 5.19 2.72
C GLU A 45 16.87 4.87 1.24
N PHE A 46 18.06 5.26 0.78
CA PHE A 46 18.51 4.98 -0.57
C PHE A 46 18.78 3.49 -0.80
N LEU A 47 19.33 2.81 0.21
CA LEU A 47 19.56 1.38 0.15
C LEU A 47 18.25 0.61 0.10
N PHE A 48 17.28 0.97 0.95
CA PHE A 48 15.93 0.38 0.92
C PHE A 48 15.25 0.59 -0.42
N LYS A 49 15.33 1.81 -0.96
CA LYS A 49 14.80 2.12 -2.29
C LYS A 49 15.34 1.15 -3.34
N ILE A 50 16.68 1.02 -3.47
CA ILE A 50 17.25 0.10 -4.46
C ILE A 50 16.86 -1.35 -4.18
N LEU A 51 17.01 -1.78 -2.92
CA LEU A 51 16.78 -3.16 -2.51
C LEU A 51 15.35 -3.61 -2.81
N PHE A 52 14.35 -2.77 -2.57
CA PHE A 52 12.94 -3.10 -2.80
C PHE A 52 12.46 -2.82 -4.22
N GLU A 53 13.01 -1.82 -4.91
CA GLU A 53 12.70 -1.57 -6.33
C GLU A 53 13.26 -2.66 -7.25
N GLU A 54 14.46 -3.17 -6.96
CA GLU A 54 15.15 -4.14 -7.82
C GLU A 54 15.09 -5.57 -7.27
N GLY A 55 14.68 -5.74 -6.01
CA GLY A 55 14.75 -7.01 -5.27
C GLY A 55 16.17 -7.40 -4.84
N LYS A 56 17.17 -6.56 -5.14
CA LYS A 56 18.59 -6.80 -4.86
C LYS A 56 19.39 -5.50 -4.91
N ILE A 57 20.55 -5.51 -4.25
CA ILE A 57 21.52 -4.43 -4.29
C ILE A 57 22.93 -4.99 -4.50
N GLY A 58 23.76 -4.27 -5.25
CA GLY A 58 25.16 -4.62 -5.46
C GLY A 58 26.05 -3.90 -4.47
N TYR A 59 26.96 -4.63 -3.85
CA TYR A 59 28.00 -4.09 -2.99
C TYR A 59 29.37 -4.34 -3.63
N TYR A 60 30.12 -3.26 -3.84
CA TYR A 60 31.43 -3.29 -4.48
C TYR A 60 32.30 -2.18 -3.90
N LYS A 61 33.49 -2.54 -3.41
CA LYS A 61 34.48 -1.60 -2.82
C LYS A 61 33.84 -0.61 -1.83
N ASN A 62 33.11 -1.13 -0.84
CA ASN A 62 32.47 -0.34 0.21
C ASN A 62 31.38 0.64 -0.27
N MET A 63 30.85 0.45 -1.47
CA MET A 63 29.77 1.26 -2.04
C MET A 63 28.63 0.38 -2.55
N PHE A 64 27.45 0.97 -2.66
CA PHE A 64 26.23 0.30 -3.11
C PHE A 64 25.77 0.81 -4.48
N PHE A 65 25.28 -0.11 -5.31
CA PHE A 65 24.88 0.16 -6.69
C PHE A 65 23.64 -0.64 -7.09
N ARG A 66 22.89 -0.12 -8.06
CA ARG A 66 21.95 -0.93 -8.83
C ARG A 66 22.72 -1.94 -9.68
N VAL A 67 22.18 -3.15 -9.80
CA VAL A 67 22.83 -4.24 -10.55
C VAL A 67 21.94 -4.68 -11.69
N SER A 68 22.43 -4.53 -12.92
CA SER A 68 21.82 -5.12 -14.12
C SER A 68 22.75 -6.15 -14.75
N TYR A 69 22.16 -7.18 -15.34
CA TYR A 69 22.92 -8.20 -16.04
C TYR A 69 23.34 -7.66 -17.41
N ALA A 70 24.64 -7.68 -17.69
CA ALA A 70 25.16 -7.33 -19.00
C ALA A 70 24.99 -8.50 -19.99
N SER A 71 24.99 -8.20 -21.29
CA SER A 71 25.03 -9.24 -22.33
C SER A 71 26.38 -9.97 -22.31
N GLY A 72 26.38 -11.26 -22.62
CA GLY A 72 27.61 -12.05 -22.75
C GLY A 72 27.48 -13.49 -22.27
N SER A 73 28.63 -14.10 -22.00
CA SER A 73 28.75 -15.49 -21.54
C SER A 73 28.10 -15.70 -20.17
N ARG A 74 27.47 -16.86 -20.01
CA ARG A 74 26.88 -17.31 -18.75
C ARG A 74 27.74 -18.41 -18.11
N ASP A 75 27.72 -18.49 -16.80
CA ASP A 75 28.28 -19.62 -16.05
C ASP A 75 27.38 -20.87 -16.18
N ILE A 76 27.81 -21.98 -15.56
CA ILE A 76 27.09 -23.25 -15.57
C ILE A 76 25.70 -23.17 -14.90
N TYR A 77 25.45 -22.13 -14.10
CA TYR A 77 24.17 -21.87 -13.43
C TYR A 77 23.33 -20.84 -14.19
N GLY A 78 23.73 -20.46 -15.41
CA GLY A 78 23.01 -19.51 -16.25
C GLY A 78 23.16 -18.04 -15.83
N ARG A 79 24.08 -17.70 -14.92
CA ARG A 79 24.33 -16.34 -14.45
C ARG A 79 25.34 -15.65 -15.37
N MET A 80 25.17 -14.36 -15.63
CA MET A 80 26.10 -13.62 -16.49
C MET A 80 27.48 -13.47 -15.82
N ALA A 81 28.54 -13.61 -16.62
CA ALA A 81 29.92 -13.47 -16.15
C ALA A 81 30.26 -12.03 -15.72
N ASN A 82 29.60 -11.03 -16.32
CA ASN A 82 29.76 -9.62 -15.99
C ASN A 82 28.43 -8.99 -15.56
N VAL A 83 28.52 -8.03 -14.66
CA VAL A 83 27.38 -7.22 -14.22
C VAL A 83 27.67 -5.74 -14.48
N ARG A 84 26.62 -4.99 -14.74
CA ARG A 84 26.67 -3.53 -14.80
C ARG A 84 26.25 -2.97 -13.46
N LEU A 85 27.14 -2.18 -12.87
CA LEU A 85 26.86 -1.41 -11.66
C LEU A 85 26.46 0.00 -12.08
N THR A 86 25.35 0.50 -11.54
CA THR A 86 24.82 1.84 -11.83
C THR A 86 24.58 2.59 -10.53
N ALA A 87 25.20 3.76 -10.40
CA ALA A 87 24.94 4.72 -9.34
C ALA A 87 23.73 5.60 -9.69
N ASP A 88 23.09 6.21 -8.69
CA ASP A 88 21.89 7.03 -8.90
C ASP A 88 22.15 8.30 -9.72
N ASN A 89 23.41 8.75 -9.76
CA ASN A 89 23.83 9.85 -10.63
C ASN A 89 24.00 9.46 -12.11
N GLY A 90 23.67 8.22 -12.49
CA GLY A 90 23.77 7.70 -13.85
C GLY A 90 25.14 7.13 -14.24
N THR A 91 26.16 7.29 -13.39
CA THR A 91 27.47 6.67 -13.60
C THR A 91 27.33 5.16 -13.60
N HIS A 92 27.92 4.50 -14.58
CA HIS A 92 27.90 3.04 -14.66
C HIS A 92 29.18 2.47 -15.22
N PHE A 93 29.51 1.26 -14.80
CA PHE A 93 30.66 0.50 -15.28
C PHE A 93 30.37 -1.00 -15.26
N LEU A 94 31.16 -1.75 -16.02
CA LEU A 94 31.11 -3.21 -16.03
C LEU A 94 32.14 -3.77 -15.06
N GLU A 95 31.75 -4.80 -14.34
CA GLU A 95 32.63 -5.51 -13.43
C GLU A 95 32.35 -7.01 -13.52
N LYS A 96 33.35 -7.83 -13.19
CA LYS A 96 33.15 -9.27 -13.13
C LYS A 96 32.17 -9.61 -12.01
N ARG A 97 31.24 -10.52 -12.28
CA ARG A 97 30.22 -10.95 -11.31
C ARG A 97 30.81 -11.43 -9.99
N GLU A 98 31.96 -12.09 -10.03
CA GLU A 98 32.68 -12.63 -8.87
C GLU A 98 33.20 -11.54 -7.92
N ASN A 99 33.45 -10.33 -8.43
CA ASN A 99 33.96 -9.21 -7.64
C ASN A 99 32.84 -8.41 -6.93
N VAL A 100 31.58 -8.70 -7.24
CA VAL A 100 30.42 -7.95 -6.76
C VAL A 100 29.60 -8.82 -5.83
N ALA A 101 29.40 -8.37 -4.60
CA ALA A 101 28.43 -8.99 -3.71
C ALA A 101 27.02 -8.55 -4.14
N ILE A 102 26.18 -9.49 -4.58
CA ILE A 102 24.76 -9.19 -4.85
C ILE A 102 23.98 -9.67 -3.64
N LEU A 103 23.39 -8.72 -2.92
CA LEU A 103 22.61 -8.93 -1.71
C LEU A 103 21.13 -8.84 -2.07
N ARG A 104 20.38 -9.92 -1.88
CA ARG A 104 18.98 -9.99 -2.32
C ARG A 104 18.01 -9.72 -1.17
N ALA A 105 16.85 -9.15 -1.52
CA ALA A 105 15.73 -8.95 -0.60
C ALA A 105 14.88 -10.22 -0.43
N ASN A 106 14.92 -11.13 -1.39
CA ASN A 106 14.21 -12.40 -1.35
C ASN A 106 14.92 -13.41 -2.25
N PRO A 107 14.65 -14.72 -2.11
CA PRO A 107 15.41 -15.75 -2.82
C PRO A 107 15.39 -15.59 -4.36
N GLN A 108 14.34 -15.00 -4.92
CA GLN A 108 14.20 -14.80 -6.36
C GLN A 108 14.79 -13.46 -6.85
N ALA A 109 15.25 -12.60 -5.94
CA ALA A 109 15.60 -11.21 -6.23
C ALA A 109 14.47 -10.48 -6.99
N HIS A 110 13.22 -10.79 -6.64
CA HIS A 110 12.05 -10.17 -7.24
C HIS A 110 11.82 -8.78 -6.63
N PRO A 111 11.53 -7.75 -7.43
CA PRO A 111 11.12 -6.45 -6.92
C PRO A 111 9.98 -6.55 -5.92
N MET A 112 10.14 -5.99 -4.72
CA MET A 112 9.06 -5.93 -3.72
C MET A 112 8.10 -4.78 -3.99
N ILE A 113 8.54 -3.77 -4.76
CA ILE A 113 7.70 -2.65 -5.18
C ILE A 113 6.44 -3.11 -5.95
N SER A 114 6.49 -4.26 -6.62
CA SER A 114 5.34 -4.82 -7.34
C SER A 114 4.19 -5.18 -6.39
N ILE A 115 4.51 -5.76 -5.24
CA ILE A 115 3.55 -6.13 -4.19
C ILE A 115 2.93 -4.87 -3.60
N ILE A 116 3.75 -3.89 -3.22
CA ILE A 116 3.30 -2.60 -2.68
C ILE A 116 2.38 -1.90 -3.69
N SER A 117 2.77 -1.88 -4.97
CA SER A 117 1.99 -1.26 -6.04
C SER A 117 0.63 -1.94 -6.24
N SER A 118 0.58 -3.28 -6.24
CA SER A 118 -0.68 -4.03 -6.37
C SER A 118 -1.63 -3.71 -5.24
N MET A 119 -1.14 -3.79 -3.99
CA MET A 119 -1.99 -3.55 -2.81
C MET A 119 -2.44 -2.09 -2.70
N ALA A 120 -1.57 -1.14 -3.03
CA ALA A 120 -1.96 0.27 -3.11
C ALA A 120 -3.02 0.52 -4.20
N ALA A 121 -2.95 -0.18 -5.34
CA ALA A 121 -3.95 -0.08 -6.40
C ALA A 121 -5.32 -0.63 -5.96
N GLU A 122 -5.34 -1.81 -5.34
CA GLU A 122 -6.57 -2.43 -4.81
C GLU A 122 -7.22 -1.57 -3.72
N PHE A 123 -6.43 -1.03 -2.80
CA PHE A 123 -6.89 -0.09 -1.79
C PHE A 123 -7.48 1.18 -2.42
N THR A 124 -6.81 1.73 -3.43
CA THR A 124 -7.26 2.93 -4.15
C THR A 124 -8.60 2.69 -4.85
N LEU A 125 -8.76 1.55 -5.54
CA LEU A 125 -10.01 1.20 -6.19
C LEU A 125 -11.16 1.07 -5.18
N SER A 126 -10.89 0.42 -4.05
CA SER A 126 -11.86 0.27 -2.96
C SER A 126 -12.29 1.61 -2.37
N LYS A 127 -11.33 2.53 -2.15
CA LYS A 127 -11.62 3.89 -1.68
C LYS A 127 -12.42 4.72 -2.68
N VAL A 128 -12.10 4.63 -3.96
CA VAL A 128 -12.87 5.31 -5.01
C VAL A 128 -14.30 4.79 -5.04
N ALA A 129 -14.51 3.47 -5.00
CA ALA A 129 -15.83 2.85 -4.99
C ALA A 129 -16.63 3.28 -3.75
N MET A 130 -15.99 3.33 -2.58
CA MET A 130 -16.58 3.85 -1.35
C MET A 130 -17.12 5.27 -1.52
N ILE A 131 -16.29 6.19 -2.03
CA ILE A 131 -16.69 7.59 -2.21
C ILE A 131 -17.82 7.69 -3.26
N GLN A 132 -17.72 6.94 -4.35
CA GLN A 132 -18.78 6.88 -5.37
C GLN A 132 -20.12 6.39 -4.80
N ASN A 133 -20.10 5.37 -3.93
CA ASN A 133 -21.32 4.90 -3.27
C ASN A 133 -21.89 5.95 -2.30
N ILE A 134 -21.03 6.63 -1.52
CA ILE A 134 -21.47 7.73 -0.65
C ILE A 134 -22.19 8.79 -1.49
N VAL A 135 -21.62 9.22 -2.61
CA VAL A 135 -22.26 10.21 -3.50
C VAL A 135 -23.57 9.68 -4.10
N ALA A 136 -23.60 8.45 -4.58
CA ALA A 136 -24.80 7.85 -5.17
C ALA A 136 -25.93 7.63 -4.13
N SER A 137 -25.58 7.40 -2.87
CA SER A 137 -26.53 7.21 -1.77
C SER A 137 -27.20 8.51 -1.30
N GLN A 138 -26.70 9.68 -1.72
CA GLN A 138 -27.32 10.98 -1.43
C GLN A 138 -28.68 11.18 -2.15
N ASN A 139 -29.19 10.16 -2.83
CA ASN A 139 -30.48 10.13 -3.54
C ASN A 139 -30.57 11.25 -4.61
N PRO A 140 -29.68 11.26 -5.61
CA PRO A 140 -29.81 12.18 -6.73
C PRO A 140 -31.14 11.91 -7.45
N GLN A 141 -31.95 12.96 -7.62
CA GLN A 141 -33.21 12.88 -8.36
C GLN A 141 -33.01 13.50 -9.74
N ILE A 142 -33.31 12.74 -10.78
CA ILE A 142 -33.41 13.30 -12.14
C ILE A 142 -34.88 13.67 -12.35
N ILE A 143 -35.12 14.97 -12.52
CA ILE A 143 -36.46 15.52 -12.73
C ILE A 143 -36.49 16.18 -14.11
N GLU A 144 -37.28 15.60 -15.00
CA GLU A 144 -37.58 16.17 -16.31
C GLU A 144 -38.68 17.22 -16.17
N VAL A 145 -38.51 18.37 -16.83
CA VAL A 145 -39.42 19.52 -16.77
C VAL A 145 -39.59 20.12 -18.15
N ASP A 146 -40.81 20.55 -18.49
CA ASP A 146 -41.16 21.02 -19.83
C ASP A 146 -40.86 22.51 -20.03
N SER A 147 -40.63 23.26 -18.94
CA SER A 147 -40.37 24.70 -18.98
C SER A 147 -39.45 25.22 -17.88
N LYS A 148 -38.83 26.39 -18.09
CA LYS A 148 -37.98 27.07 -17.10
C LYS A 148 -38.77 27.49 -15.84
N ASP A 149 -40.05 27.84 -16.00
CA ASP A 149 -40.90 28.26 -14.87
C ASP A 149 -41.23 27.05 -13.96
N GLU A 150 -41.46 25.88 -14.55
CA GLU A 150 -41.61 24.62 -13.80
C GLU A 150 -40.33 24.25 -13.05
N LYS A 151 -39.17 24.42 -13.70
CA LYS A 151 -37.87 24.21 -13.06
C LYS A 151 -37.74 25.01 -11.76
N TYR A 152 -37.98 26.33 -11.82
CA TYR A 152 -37.85 27.22 -10.65
C TYR A 152 -38.85 26.86 -9.53
N THR A 153 -40.06 26.45 -9.92
CA THR A 153 -41.10 26.02 -8.99
C THR A 153 -40.69 24.73 -8.26
N ILE A 154 -40.11 23.77 -8.99
CA ILE A 154 -39.61 22.50 -8.44
C ILE A 154 -38.37 22.72 -7.56
N GLU A 155 -37.42 23.57 -7.97
CA GLU A 155 -36.25 23.93 -7.15
C GLU A 155 -36.68 24.54 -5.81
N THR A 156 -37.66 25.45 -5.82
CA THR A 156 -38.21 26.06 -4.60
C THR A 156 -38.88 25.01 -3.70
N ALA A 157 -39.63 24.07 -4.28
CA ALA A 157 -40.27 22.98 -3.55
C ALA A 157 -39.24 22.01 -2.92
N LEU A 158 -38.16 21.68 -3.65
CA LEU A 158 -37.07 20.85 -3.15
C LEU A 158 -36.31 21.53 -2.00
N LEU A 159 -36.11 22.85 -2.08
CA LEU A 159 -35.49 23.64 -1.01
C LEU A 159 -36.37 23.67 0.25
N GLN A 160 -37.68 23.86 0.10
CA GLN A 160 -38.60 23.79 1.24
C GLN A 160 -38.58 22.41 1.91
N LYS A 161 -38.55 21.34 1.11
CA LYS A 161 -38.46 19.97 1.60
C LYS A 161 -37.14 19.72 2.35
N SER A 162 -36.00 20.21 1.85
CA SER A 162 -34.70 20.05 2.54
C SER A 162 -34.62 20.86 3.83
N GLU A 163 -35.33 21.98 3.92
CA GLU A 163 -35.51 22.77 5.15
C GLU A 163 -36.55 22.18 6.13
N GLY A 164 -37.14 21.02 5.82
CA GLY A 164 -38.16 20.37 6.65
C GLY A 164 -39.54 21.04 6.61
N LYS A 165 -39.77 21.96 5.66
CA LYS A 165 -41.06 22.61 5.43
C LYS A 165 -41.92 21.78 4.46
N PRO A 166 -43.25 21.76 4.62
CA PRO A 166 -44.12 21.11 3.66
C PRO A 166 -44.05 21.83 2.30
N ALA A 167 -43.61 21.12 1.27
CA ALA A 167 -43.61 21.60 -0.11
C ALA A 167 -44.99 21.37 -0.74
N ILE A 168 -45.75 22.44 -0.99
CA ILE A 168 -47.09 22.37 -1.58
C ILE A 168 -47.06 23.02 -2.97
N LEU A 169 -47.21 22.20 -4.01
CA LEU A 169 -47.29 22.62 -5.41
C LEU A 169 -48.77 22.61 -5.85
N VAL A 170 -49.32 23.77 -6.23
CA VAL A 170 -50.68 23.87 -6.77
C VAL A 170 -50.62 24.40 -8.19
N ARG A 171 -50.96 23.57 -9.18
CA ARG A 171 -51.16 24.03 -10.57
C ARG A 171 -52.34 23.30 -11.22
N LYS A 172 -53.25 24.07 -11.82
CA LYS A 172 -54.33 23.52 -12.66
C LYS A 172 -53.70 22.93 -13.93
N GLY A 173 -53.85 21.61 -14.15
CA GLY A 173 -53.33 20.94 -15.35
C GLY A 173 -52.03 20.14 -15.16
N LEU A 174 -51.52 19.99 -13.93
CA LEU A 174 -50.38 19.10 -13.61
C LEU A 174 -50.80 17.61 -13.62
N ALA A 175 -51.55 17.20 -14.64
CA ALA A 175 -51.91 15.81 -14.91
C ALA A 175 -50.97 15.15 -15.94
N GLY A 176 -49.89 15.86 -16.33
CA GLY A 176 -48.76 15.27 -17.03
C GLY A 176 -47.87 14.56 -16.02
N THR A 177 -47.67 13.27 -16.21
CA THR A 177 -46.86 12.38 -15.38
C THR A 177 -45.47 12.99 -15.16
N LEU A 178 -45.18 13.51 -13.97
CA LEU A 178 -43.83 13.89 -13.59
C LEU A 178 -42.98 12.61 -13.64
N ALA A 179 -42.13 12.50 -14.66
CA ALA A 179 -41.19 11.40 -14.80
C ALA A 179 -40.04 11.62 -13.82
N VAL A 180 -40.21 11.12 -12.59
CA VAL A 180 -39.15 11.11 -11.57
C VAL A 180 -38.46 9.77 -11.66
N SER A 181 -37.21 9.78 -12.13
CA SER A 181 -36.35 8.60 -12.05
C SER A 181 -35.54 8.64 -10.76
N HIS A 182 -35.70 7.60 -9.93
CA HIS A 182 -34.89 7.41 -8.74
C HIS A 182 -33.64 6.62 -9.11
N THR A 183 -32.47 7.21 -8.92
CA THR A 183 -31.18 6.55 -9.14
C THR A 183 -30.43 6.27 -7.83
N ALA A 184 -31.15 6.31 -6.70
CA ALA A 184 -30.57 6.00 -5.39
C ALA A 184 -29.99 4.58 -5.38
N SER A 185 -28.71 4.50 -5.01
CA SER A 185 -28.03 3.24 -4.73
C SER A 185 -28.11 2.95 -3.24
N ASP A 186 -28.17 1.67 -2.86
CA ASP A 186 -28.08 1.27 -1.46
C ASP A 186 -26.78 1.77 -0.84
N PHE A 187 -26.85 2.28 0.40
CA PHE A 187 -25.67 2.68 1.14
C PHE A 187 -24.86 1.43 1.51
N THR A 188 -23.70 1.26 0.89
CA THR A 188 -22.77 0.14 1.08
C THR A 188 -21.34 0.61 1.36
N ALA A 189 -21.17 1.89 1.67
CA ALA A 189 -19.87 2.51 1.97
C ALA A 189 -19.20 1.89 3.22
N ASP A 190 -19.98 1.39 4.17
CA ASP A 190 -19.53 0.61 5.32
C ASP A 190 -18.76 -0.64 4.89
N LYS A 191 -19.27 -1.40 3.91
CA LYS A 191 -18.62 -2.60 3.39
C LYS A 191 -17.30 -2.29 2.68
N TYR A 192 -17.24 -1.20 1.93
CA TYR A 192 -15.99 -0.77 1.30
C TYR A 192 -14.96 -0.30 2.34
N GLN A 193 -15.41 0.33 3.43
CA GLN A 193 -14.54 0.73 4.53
C GLN A 193 -13.96 -0.50 5.25
N GLU A 194 -14.75 -1.55 5.42
CA GLU A 194 -14.30 -2.85 5.95
C GLU A 194 -13.27 -3.51 5.01
N LEU A 195 -13.56 -3.59 3.71
CA LEU A 195 -12.59 -4.08 2.71
C LEU A 195 -11.28 -3.28 2.72
N CYS A 196 -11.33 -1.95 2.82
CA CYS A 196 -10.13 -1.13 2.93
C CYS A 196 -9.30 -1.46 4.18
N LYS A 197 -9.96 -1.83 5.28
CA LYS A 197 -9.30 -2.25 6.52
C LYS A 197 -8.63 -3.60 6.34
N GLU A 198 -9.33 -4.56 5.74
CA GLU A 198 -8.80 -5.89 5.42
C GLU A 198 -7.58 -5.82 4.50
N LEU A 199 -7.65 -5.05 3.41
CA LEU A 199 -6.51 -4.84 2.50
C LEU A 199 -5.30 -4.23 3.20
N ARG A 200 -5.53 -3.30 4.12
CA ARG A 200 -4.46 -2.70 4.93
C ARG A 200 -3.86 -3.73 5.89
N ASP A 201 -4.69 -4.53 6.55
CA ASP A 201 -4.23 -5.53 7.51
C ASP A 201 -3.47 -6.67 6.80
N GLU A 202 -3.91 -7.08 5.60
CA GLU A 202 -3.20 -8.01 4.73
C GLU A 202 -1.83 -7.44 4.32
N PHE A 203 -1.77 -6.16 3.96
CA PHE A 203 -0.51 -5.51 3.59
C PHE A 203 0.47 -5.53 4.76
N LEU A 204 0.02 -5.08 5.94
CA LEU A 204 0.82 -5.03 7.16
C LEU A 204 1.35 -6.41 7.52
N THR A 205 0.51 -7.45 7.42
CA THR A 205 0.94 -8.84 7.62
C THR A 205 2.03 -9.24 6.64
N LYS A 206 1.86 -8.99 5.34
CA LYS A 206 2.86 -9.33 4.31
C LYS A 206 4.20 -8.61 4.47
N ILE A 207 4.24 -7.44 5.10
CA ILE A 207 5.48 -6.72 5.37
C ILE A 207 6.03 -6.94 6.77
N GLY A 208 5.42 -7.84 7.55
CA GLY A 208 5.85 -8.14 8.91
C GLY A 208 5.60 -6.98 9.88
N ILE A 209 4.39 -6.42 9.87
CA ILE A 209 3.89 -5.53 10.91
C ILE A 209 2.63 -6.14 11.53
N LEU A 210 2.68 -6.39 12.83
CA LEU A 210 1.53 -6.87 13.60
C LEU A 210 0.46 -5.79 13.72
N THR A 211 -0.78 -6.12 13.39
CA THR A 211 -1.92 -5.20 13.51
C THR A 211 -2.68 -5.44 14.81
N ALA A 212 -3.17 -4.37 15.45
CA ALA A 212 -3.83 -4.47 16.77
C ALA A 212 -5.18 -5.23 16.78
N ASN A 213 -5.70 -5.66 15.61
CA ASN A 213 -6.89 -6.50 15.54
C ASN A 213 -6.67 -7.88 16.19
N THR A 214 -5.42 -8.36 16.28
CA THR A 214 -5.07 -9.59 17.02
C THR A 214 -5.13 -9.41 18.54
N ASN A 215 -5.08 -8.17 19.05
CA ASN A 215 -5.00 -7.87 20.48
C ASN A 215 -6.36 -7.69 21.18
N LYS A 216 -7.49 -7.63 20.46
CA LYS A 216 -8.82 -7.59 21.08
C LYS A 216 -9.40 -9.01 21.27
N ARG A 217 -9.03 -9.59 22.43
CA ARG A 217 -9.78 -10.60 23.23
C ARG A 217 -11.31 -10.48 22.98
N GLU A 218 -12.12 -11.51 22.72
CA GLU A 218 -12.18 -12.89 23.23
C GLU A 218 -12.89 -13.76 22.15
N ARG A 219 -12.39 -14.96 21.83
CA ARG A 219 -13.01 -16.00 20.94
C ARG A 219 -12.77 -15.94 19.42
N VAL A 220 -11.87 -15.10 18.89
CA VAL A 220 -11.31 -15.42 17.56
C VAL A 220 -10.29 -16.55 17.76
N GLN A 221 -10.33 -17.58 16.91
CA GLN A 221 -9.60 -18.83 17.12
C GLN A 221 -8.11 -18.51 17.31
N THR A 222 -7.56 -18.80 18.50
CA THR A 222 -6.16 -18.53 18.86
C THR A 222 -5.18 -19.04 17.79
N ALA A 223 -5.52 -20.14 17.11
CA ALA A 223 -4.77 -20.68 15.99
C ALA A 223 -4.67 -19.75 14.77
N GLU A 224 -5.76 -19.04 14.41
CA GLU A 224 -5.76 -18.11 13.26
C GLU A 224 -4.90 -16.87 13.58
N VAL A 225 -5.04 -16.33 14.78
CA VAL A 225 -4.24 -15.20 15.26
C VAL A 225 -2.75 -15.57 15.29
N ASN A 226 -2.41 -16.74 15.81
CA ASN A 226 -1.04 -17.23 15.83
C ASN A 226 -0.49 -17.49 14.42
N ALA A 227 -1.31 -18.00 13.50
CA ALA A 227 -0.91 -18.20 12.10
C ALA A 227 -0.58 -16.85 11.42
N THR A 228 -1.40 -15.82 11.61
CA THR A 228 -1.15 -14.48 11.06
C THR A 228 0.11 -13.85 11.64
N ILE A 229 0.39 -14.04 12.94
CA ILE A 229 1.63 -13.59 13.56
C ILE A 229 2.83 -14.31 12.95
N GLY A 230 2.75 -15.64 12.79
CA GLY A 230 3.78 -16.46 12.14
C GLY A 230 4.06 -16.02 10.70
N GLU A 231 3.02 -15.79 9.90
CA GLU A 231 3.16 -15.30 8.51
C GLU A 231 3.86 -13.94 8.43
N ALA A 232 3.56 -13.04 9.37
CA ALA A 232 4.20 -11.73 9.45
C ALA A 232 5.69 -11.83 9.80
N ILE A 233 6.00 -12.68 10.78
CA ILE A 233 7.38 -13.00 11.19
C ILE A 233 8.14 -13.62 10.02
N ASP A 234 7.62 -14.67 9.40
CA ASP A 234 8.26 -15.38 8.29
C ASP A 234 8.54 -14.43 7.11
N SER A 235 7.60 -13.53 6.81
CA SER A 235 7.73 -12.58 5.71
C SER A 235 8.91 -11.61 5.91
N ILE A 236 9.10 -11.10 7.13
CA ILE A 236 10.19 -10.15 7.41
C ILE A 236 11.53 -10.86 7.61
N TYR A 237 11.54 -12.02 8.27
CA TYR A 237 12.75 -12.82 8.42
C TYR A 237 13.25 -13.39 7.09
N MET A 238 12.36 -13.72 6.14
CA MET A 238 12.77 -14.08 4.78
C MET A 238 13.68 -13.00 4.16
N ILE A 239 13.36 -11.71 4.35
CA ILE A 239 14.14 -10.59 3.82
C ILE A 239 15.48 -10.49 4.54
N ILE A 240 15.44 -10.51 5.87
CA ILE A 240 16.60 -10.41 6.75
C ILE A 240 17.59 -11.55 6.47
N ASP A 241 17.11 -12.77 6.49
CA ASP A 241 17.91 -13.98 6.33
C ASP A 241 18.49 -14.06 4.92
N THR A 242 17.68 -13.78 3.88
CA THR A 242 18.19 -13.77 2.50
C THR A 242 19.33 -12.75 2.34
N PHE A 243 19.14 -11.54 2.85
CA PHE A 243 20.13 -10.48 2.74
C PHE A 243 21.41 -10.85 3.49
N ASN A 244 21.26 -11.31 4.73
CA ASN A 244 22.38 -11.65 5.61
C ASN A 244 23.14 -12.90 5.12
N ASP A 245 22.46 -13.91 4.60
CA ASP A 245 23.07 -15.06 3.96
C ASP A 245 23.94 -14.67 2.77
N ASP A 246 23.43 -13.79 1.90
CA ASP A 246 24.21 -13.29 0.78
C ASP A 246 25.41 -12.47 1.28
N ALA A 247 25.23 -11.63 2.31
CA ALA A 247 26.32 -10.86 2.91
C ALA A 247 27.41 -11.77 3.48
N ILE A 248 27.05 -12.83 4.20
CA ILE A 248 27.98 -13.83 4.74
C ILE A 248 28.72 -14.55 3.60
N ARG A 249 28.00 -15.01 2.56
CA ARG A 249 28.59 -15.71 1.40
C ARG A 249 29.63 -14.88 0.66
N PHE A 250 29.40 -13.57 0.58
CA PHE A 250 30.32 -12.64 -0.07
C PHE A 250 31.32 -11.98 0.90
N ASN A 251 31.35 -12.41 2.17
CA ASN A 251 32.21 -11.85 3.22
C ASN A 251 32.08 -10.32 3.36
N VAL A 252 30.85 -9.84 3.32
CA VAL A 252 30.46 -8.45 3.55
C VAL A 252 29.95 -8.32 5.00
N ASP A 253 30.36 -7.27 5.72
CA ASP A 253 30.01 -7.08 7.14
C ASP A 253 28.62 -6.45 7.38
N VAL A 254 28.05 -5.84 6.34
CA VAL A 254 26.73 -5.18 6.41
C VAL A 254 25.65 -6.20 6.78
N ARG A 255 24.78 -5.86 7.72
CA ARG A 255 23.64 -6.69 8.15
C ARG A 255 22.33 -5.93 8.06
N LEU A 256 21.26 -6.68 7.85
CA LEU A 256 19.89 -6.21 8.00
C LEU A 256 19.31 -6.79 9.29
N GLU A 257 18.62 -5.97 10.07
CA GLU A 257 18.00 -6.36 11.34
C GLU A 257 16.62 -5.70 11.48
N LEU A 258 15.79 -6.25 12.37
CA LEU A 258 14.57 -5.58 12.80
C LEU A 258 14.90 -4.29 13.54
N ASN A 259 14.04 -3.28 13.39
CA ASN A 259 14.12 -2.07 14.18
C ASN A 259 13.74 -2.37 15.65
N ALA A 260 14.55 -1.91 16.60
CA ALA A 260 14.50 -2.31 18.02
C ALA A 260 13.19 -1.98 18.76
N SER A 261 12.37 -1.06 18.23
CA SER A 261 11.02 -0.79 18.72
C SER A 261 10.01 -1.88 18.31
N ILE A 262 10.21 -2.50 17.15
CA ILE A 262 9.38 -3.59 16.63
C ILE A 262 9.85 -4.95 17.18
N GLU A 263 11.16 -5.15 17.33
CA GLU A 263 11.73 -6.38 17.91
C GLU A 263 11.14 -6.74 19.28
N ARG A 264 10.85 -5.73 20.12
CA ARG A 264 10.18 -5.93 21.41
C ARG A 264 8.74 -6.43 21.29
N LEU A 265 8.03 -6.12 20.21
CA LEU A 265 6.67 -6.60 19.99
C LEU A 265 6.68 -8.08 19.56
N TYR A 266 7.68 -8.49 18.79
CA TYR A 266 7.84 -9.88 18.35
C TYR A 266 8.25 -10.81 19.47
N THR A 267 9.27 -10.41 20.25
CA THR A 267 9.73 -11.19 21.42
C THR A 267 8.64 -11.40 22.47
N LEU A 268 7.74 -10.43 22.68
CA LEU A 268 6.56 -10.60 23.54
C LEU A 268 5.53 -11.57 22.94
N GLY A 269 5.38 -11.60 21.61
CA GLY A 269 4.48 -12.53 20.92
C GLY A 269 4.95 -13.98 21.02
N ASP A 270 6.25 -14.23 20.82
CA ASP A 270 6.85 -15.57 20.92
C ASP A 270 6.67 -16.17 22.33
N GLU A 271 6.87 -15.37 23.39
CA GLU A 271 6.66 -15.81 24.78
C GLU A 271 5.19 -16.13 25.11
N GLU A 272 4.22 -15.51 24.42
CA GLU A 272 2.80 -15.83 24.57
C GLU A 272 2.39 -17.08 23.79
N ILE A 273 3.03 -17.36 22.64
CA ILE A 273 2.83 -18.60 21.88
C ILE A 273 3.34 -19.80 22.68
N GLU A 274 4.57 -19.74 23.20
CA GLU A 274 5.16 -20.82 23.99
C GLU A 274 4.36 -21.16 25.26
N LYS A 275 3.72 -20.17 25.89
CA LYS A 275 2.86 -20.39 27.07
C LYS A 275 1.52 -21.03 26.77
N ASN A 276 1.05 -20.98 25.52
CA ASN A 276 -0.23 -21.58 25.12
C ASN A 276 -0.06 -23.01 24.56
N GLU A 277 1.18 -23.44 24.30
CA GLU A 277 1.51 -24.80 23.81
C GLU A 277 2.00 -25.76 24.92
N GLY A 278 2.14 -25.29 26.17
CA GLY A 278 2.50 -26.09 27.35
C GLY A 278 1.35 -26.35 28.31
#